data_AF-A0A968ASF1-F1
#
_entry.id   AF-A0A968ASF1-F1
#
_cell.length_a   1.000
_cell.length_b   1.000
_cell.length_c   1.000
_cell.angle_alpha   90.00
_cell.angle_beta   90.00
_cell.angle_gamma   90.00
#
_symmetry.space_group_name_H-M   'P 1'
#
loop_
_entity.id
_entity.type
_entity.pdbx_description
1 polymer ?
#
loop_
_entity_poly.entity_id
_entity_poly.type
_entity_poly.pdbx_seq_one_letter_code
_entity_poly.pdbx_strand_id
1 'polypeptide(L)'
;MLENKPKLLLHTCCGVCGSWLAEMLSKKYEVIMYYFNPNIFPESEYGLRRDASRGVAEKLGMKFIEGLYDHSAWQEAVKGLEGEPEGGKRCEKCFDWRL
;
A
#
# COMPACT_ATOMS: atom_id res chain seq x y z
N MET A 1 25.45 12.59 11.92
CA MET A 1 24.40 11.75 11.31
C MET A 1 23.96 10.76 12.38
N LEU A 2 22.67 10.59 12.66
CA LEU A 2 22.22 9.67 13.73
C LEU A 2 22.56 8.24 13.30
N GLU A 3 23.46 7.59 14.03
CA GLU A 3 23.85 6.19 13.82
C GLU A 3 22.64 5.28 14.10
N ASN A 4 22.29 4.47 13.10
CA ASN A 4 21.24 3.43 13.10
C ASN A 4 19.81 3.88 13.44
N LYS A 5 19.15 4.52 12.47
CA LYS A 5 17.69 4.71 12.51
C LYS A 5 16.97 3.35 12.57
N PRO A 6 15.95 3.16 13.44
CA PRO A 6 15.12 1.96 13.42
C PRO A 6 14.42 1.80 12.06
N LYS A 7 14.23 0.54 11.63
CA LYS A 7 13.54 0.22 10.39
C LYS A 7 12.03 0.38 10.57
N LEU A 8 11.38 0.97 9.57
CA LEU A 8 9.93 1.13 9.54
C LEU A 8 9.38 0.71 8.17
N LEU A 9 8.48 -0.26 8.17
CA LEU A 9 7.72 -0.64 6.99
C LEU A 9 6.49 0.25 6.89
N LEU A 10 6.39 1.04 5.82
CA LEU A 10 5.28 1.94 5.57
C LEU A 10 4.34 1.33 4.53
N HIS A 11 3.16 0.88 4.95
CA HIS A 11 2.11 0.41 4.06
C HIS A 11 1.52 1.57 3.25
N THR A 12 1.43 1.41 1.93
CA THR A 12 0.88 2.39 0.99
C THR A 12 -0.05 1.73 -0.02
N CYS A 13 -1.05 2.48 -0.48
CA CYS A 13 -2.00 2.06 -1.53
C CYS A 13 -2.07 3.02 -2.72
N CYS A 14 -1.31 4.12 -2.66
CA CYS A 14 -1.17 5.14 -3.70
C CYS A 14 0.11 5.96 -3.45
N GLY A 15 0.70 6.52 -4.49
CA GLY A 15 1.95 7.27 -4.38
C GLY A 15 1.81 8.63 -3.68
N VAL A 16 0.67 9.30 -3.85
CA VAL A 16 0.53 10.71 -3.41
C VAL A 16 0.46 10.82 -1.89
N CYS A 17 -0.41 10.05 -1.24
CA CYS A 17 -0.57 10.10 0.22
C CYS A 17 0.63 9.57 1.00
N GLY A 18 1.39 8.62 0.42
CA GLY A 18 2.59 8.06 1.05
C GLY A 18 3.79 9.00 1.03
N SER A 19 3.90 9.91 0.07
CA SER A 19 5.12 10.69 -0.18
C SER A 19 5.54 11.62 0.96
N TRP A 20 4.64 12.49 1.41
CA TRP A 20 4.91 13.42 2.51
C TRP A 20 5.19 12.68 3.83
N LEU A 21 4.42 11.62 4.11
CA LEU A 21 4.60 10.83 5.32
C LEU A 21 5.93 10.06 5.31
N ALA A 22 6.29 9.47 4.18
CA ALA A 22 7.56 8.79 4.00
C ALA A 22 8.74 9.76 4.22
N GLU A 23 8.71 10.94 3.60
CA GLU A 23 9.73 11.97 3.79
C GLU A 23 9.84 12.39 5.27
N MET A 24 8.72 12.68 5.92
CA MET A 24 8.70 13.07 7.32
C MET A 24 9.26 11.96 8.23
N LEU A 25 8.83 10.72 8.04
CA LEU A 25 9.27 9.57 8.83
C LEU A 25 10.74 9.23 8.58
N SER A 26 11.26 9.48 7.37
CA SER A 26 12.67 9.25 7.03
C SER A 26 13.64 9.99 7.92
N LYS A 27 13.21 11.10 8.55
CA LYS A 27 14.04 11.86 9.50
C LYS A 27 14.39 11.04 10.75
N LYS A 28 13.51 10.11 11.13
CA LYS A 28 13.63 9.28 12.35
C LYS A 28 13.86 7.79 12.06
N TYR A 29 13.43 7.29 10.90
CA TYR A 29 13.43 5.86 10.55
C TYR A 29 14.18 5.56 9.24
N GLU A 30 14.71 4.34 9.11
CA GLU A 30 14.99 3.73 7.79
C GLU A 30 13.65 3.26 7.22
N VAL A 31 13.01 4.11 6.42
CA VAL A 31 11.69 3.83 5.84
C VAL A 31 11.83 2.89 4.65
N ILE A 32 11.02 1.82 4.67
CA ILE A 32 10.82 0.88 3.56
C ILE A 32 9.36 1.04 3.12
N MET A 33 9.12 1.42 1.88
CA MET A 33 7.77 1.54 1.34
C MET A 33 7.25 0.17 0.92
N TYR A 34 6.09 -0.22 1.44
CA TYR A 34 5.37 -1.43 1.06
C TYR A 34 4.10 -1.03 0.31
N TYR A 35 3.92 -1.49 -0.91
CA TYR A 35 2.73 -1.23 -1.72
C TYR A 35 1.87 -2.49 -1.79
N PHE A 36 0.65 -2.43 -1.26
CA PHE A 36 -0.29 -3.55 -1.29
C PHE A 36 -1.76 -3.10 -1.22
N ASN A 37 -2.50 -3.40 -2.28
CA ASN A 37 -3.95 -3.22 -2.33
C ASN A 37 -4.58 -4.05 -3.47
N PRO A 38 -4.92 -5.33 -3.25
CA PRO A 38 -5.48 -6.19 -4.29
C PRO A 38 -6.93 -5.83 -4.65
N ASN A 39 -7.61 -4.97 -3.89
CA ASN A 39 -8.93 -4.42 -4.24
C ASN A 39 -8.86 -3.45 -5.44
N ILE A 40 -7.69 -2.90 -5.76
CA ILE A 40 -7.58 -1.99 -6.91
C ILE A 40 -7.72 -2.79 -8.20
N PHE A 41 -8.70 -2.38 -9.00
CA PHE A 41 -9.05 -2.99 -10.27
C PHE A 41 -9.48 -1.89 -11.25
N PRO A 42 -9.26 -2.02 -12.57
CA PRO A 42 -8.54 -3.12 -13.25
C PRO A 42 -7.04 -3.17 -12.92
N GLU A 43 -6.37 -4.24 -13.31
CA GLU A 43 -4.92 -4.44 -13.09
C GLU A 43 -4.08 -3.24 -13.61
N SER A 44 -4.53 -2.59 -14.69
CA SER A 44 -3.88 -1.37 -15.20
C SER A 44 -3.88 -0.23 -14.18
N GLU A 45 -4.96 -0.03 -13.43
CA GLU A 45 -5.03 0.98 -12.36
C GLU A 45 -4.14 0.61 -11.18
N TYR A 46 -4.06 -0.69 -10.83
CA TYR A 46 -3.11 -1.17 -9.82
C TYR A 46 -1.67 -0.84 -10.24
N GLY A 47 -1.32 -1.13 -11.50
CA GLY A 47 -0.01 -0.85 -12.07
C GLY A 47 0.34 0.64 -12.04
N LEU A 48 -0.57 1.51 -12.48
CA LEU A 48 -0.37 2.97 -12.47
C LEU A 48 -0.07 3.50 -11.06
N ARG A 49 -0.84 3.08 -10.06
CA ARG A 49 -0.66 3.51 -8.67
C ARG A 49 0.60 2.91 -8.03
N ARG A 50 0.93 1.66 -8.39
CA ARG A 50 2.17 0.97 -7.99
C ARG A 50 3.39 1.72 -8.50
N ASP A 51 3.39 2.09 -9.77
CA ASP A 51 4.51 2.79 -10.41
C ASP A 51 4.67 4.21 -9.88
N ALA A 52 3.55 4.91 -9.61
CA ALA A 52 3.59 6.21 -8.92
C ALA A 52 4.21 6.09 -7.52
N SER A 53 3.88 5.04 -6.76
CA SER A 53 4.44 4.79 -5.42
C SER A 53 5.92 4.41 -5.48
N ARG A 54 6.31 3.60 -6.46
CA ARG A 54 7.72 3.24 -6.74
C ARG A 54 8.54 4.48 -7.06
N GLY A 55 8.04 5.36 -7.93
CA GLY A 55 8.71 6.62 -8.26
C GLY A 55 8.90 7.57 -7.07
N VAL A 56 8.02 7.51 -6.07
CA VAL A 56 8.22 8.24 -4.79
C VAL A 56 9.37 7.61 -3.99
N ALA A 57 9.39 6.29 -3.85
CA ALA A 57 10.45 5.59 -3.13
C ALA A 57 11.83 5.87 -3.77
N GLU A 58 11.91 5.83 -5.11
CA GLU A 58 13.14 6.12 -5.86
C GLU A 58 13.62 7.56 -5.62
N LYS A 59 12.72 8.55 -5.72
CA LYS A 59 13.05 9.97 -5.46
C LYS A 59 13.54 10.23 -4.04
N LEU A 60 13.03 9.48 -3.07
CA LEU A 60 13.41 9.61 -1.66
C LEU A 60 14.57 8.67 -1.25
N GLY A 61 15.10 7.86 -2.18
CA GLY A 61 16.18 6.90 -1.89
C GLY A 61 15.77 5.78 -0.94
N MET A 62 14.51 5.37 -0.96
CA MET A 62 13.92 4.36 -0.09
C MET A 62 13.81 3.00 -0.78
N LYS A 63 13.87 1.92 0.02
CA LYS A 63 13.53 0.58 -0.47
C LYS A 63 12.03 0.50 -0.77
N PHE A 64 11.69 -0.20 -1.84
CA PHE A 64 10.31 -0.43 -2.26
C PHE A 64 10.04 -1.93 -2.34
N ILE A 65 8.94 -2.36 -1.71
CA ILE A 65 8.46 -3.74 -1.72
C ILE A 65 7.03 -3.71 -2.26
N GLU A 66 6.75 -4.58 -3.22
CA GLU A 66 5.42 -4.78 -3.77
C GLU A 66 4.85 -6.08 -3.22
N GLY A 67 3.63 -6.01 -2.68
CA GLY A 67 2.87 -7.20 -2.28
C GLY A 67 2.33 -7.94 -3.51
N LEU A 68 2.00 -9.23 -3.33
CA LEU A 68 1.43 -10.05 -4.40
C LEU A 68 0.07 -9.49 -4.84
N TYR A 69 -0.02 -9.05 -6.09
CA TYR A 69 -1.31 -8.67 -6.68
C TYR A 69 -2.07 -9.91 -7.12
N ASP A 70 -3.04 -10.32 -6.29
CA ASP A 70 -3.99 -11.38 -6.63
C ASP A 70 -5.42 -10.87 -6.41
N HIS A 71 -5.98 -10.26 -7.46
CA HIS A 71 -7.34 -9.74 -7.41
C HIS A 71 -8.38 -10.85 -7.28
N SER A 72 -8.13 -12.02 -7.88
CA SER A 72 -9.05 -13.17 -7.82
C SER A 72 -9.14 -13.75 -6.42
N ALA A 73 -8.01 -13.90 -5.72
CA ALA A 73 -8.02 -14.31 -4.32
C ALA A 73 -8.73 -13.29 -3.42
N TRP A 74 -8.53 -11.99 -3.68
CA TRP A 74 -9.24 -10.94 -2.96
C TRP A 74 -10.76 -10.99 -3.22
N GLN A 75 -11.19 -11.21 -4.46
CA GLN A 75 -12.61 -11.37 -4.81
C GLN A 75 -13.24 -12.55 -4.06
N GLU A 76 -12.55 -13.70 -4.01
CA GLU A 76 -13.05 -14.85 -3.26
C GLU A 76 -13.14 -14.55 -1.76
N ALA A 77 -12.21 -13.76 -1.20
CA ALA A 77 -12.21 -13.37 0.21
C ALA A 77 -13.39 -12.45 0.60
N VAL A 78 -13.94 -11.69 -0.34
CA VAL A 78 -15.07 -10.76 -0.11
C VAL A 78 -16.38 -11.24 -0.71
N LYS A 79 -16.41 -12.47 -1.23
CA LYS A 79 -17.57 -13.06 -1.90
C LYS A 79 -18.81 -13.08 -1.01
N GLY A 80 -19.95 -12.73 -1.59
CA GLY A 80 -21.22 -12.60 -0.89
C GLY A 80 -21.40 -11.26 -0.16
N LEU A 81 -20.40 -10.36 -0.21
CA LEU A 81 -20.48 -9.00 0.35
C LEU A 81 -20.52 -7.92 -0.75
N GLU A 82 -20.69 -8.29 -2.02
CA GLU A 82 -20.61 -7.38 -3.17
C GLU A 82 -21.67 -6.27 -3.15
N GLY A 83 -22.83 -6.55 -2.54
CA GLY A 83 -23.93 -5.60 -2.38
C GLY A 83 -23.89 -4.77 -1.11
N GLU A 84 -22.90 -4.97 -0.22
CA GLU A 84 -22.76 -4.16 0.98
C GLU A 84 -22.47 -2.69 0.63
N PRO A 85 -23.09 -1.72 1.32
CA PRO A 85 -22.80 -0.31 1.10
C PRO A 85 -21.35 0.02 1.47
N GLU A 86 -20.87 1.16 0.98
CA GLU A 86 -19.59 1.71 1.43
C GLU A 86 -19.59 1.90 2.95
N GLY A 87 -18.53 1.43 3.62
CA GLY A 87 -18.43 1.38 5.08
C GLY A 87 -19.14 0.20 5.74
N GLY A 88 -19.76 -0.70 4.95
CA GLY A 88 -20.35 -1.96 5.43
C GLY A 88 -19.33 -3.08 5.63
N LYS A 89 -19.82 -4.32 5.75
CA LYS A 89 -19.00 -5.50 6.09
C LYS A 89 -17.90 -5.81 5.07
N ARG A 90 -18.12 -5.45 3.80
CA ARG A 90 -17.11 -5.58 2.74
C ARG A 90 -15.86 -4.75 3.05
N CYS A 91 -16.02 -3.56 3.61
CA CYS A 91 -14.89 -2.69 3.94
C CYS A 91 -14.07 -3.27 5.10
N GLU A 92 -14.73 -3.77 6.15
CA GLU A 92 -14.07 -4.47 7.27
C GLU A 92 -13.25 -5.67 6.76
N LYS A 93 -13.88 -6.55 5.98
CA LYS A 93 -13.20 -7.72 5.39
C LYS A 93 -12.02 -7.32 4.49
N CYS A 94 -12.15 -6.23 3.74
CA CYS A 94 -11.09 -5.70 2.89
C CYS A 94 -9.92 -5.15 3.71
N PHE A 95 -10.16 -4.55 4.87
CA PHE A 95 -9.11 -4.08 5.76
C PHE A 95 -8.38 -5.24 6.43
N ASP A 96 -9.12 -6.24 6.93
CA ASP A 96 -8.53 -7.46 7.53
C ASP A 96 -7.63 -8.22 6.56
N TRP A 97 -7.98 -8.22 5.26
CA TRP A 97 -7.14 -8.86 4.24
C TRP A 97 -5.85 -8.09 3.95
N ARG A 98 -5.84 -6.78 4.25
CA ARG A 98 -4.80 -5.85 3.80
C ARG A 98 -3.86 -5.36 4.89
N LEU A 99 -4.22 -5.47 6.16
CA LEU A 99 -3.49 -4.95 7.32
C LEU A 99 -3.09 -6.08 8.26
#